data_AF-A0A016UTH3-F1
#
_entry.id   AF-A0A016UTH3-F1
#
_cell.length_a   1.000
_cell.length_b   1.000
_cell.length_c   1.000
_cell.angle_alpha   90.00
_cell.angle_beta   90.00
_cell.angle_gamma   90.00
#
_symmetry.space_group_name_H-M   'P 1'
#
loop_
_entity.id
_entity.type
_entity.pdbx_description
1 polymer ?
#
loop_
_entity_poly.entity_id
_entity_poly.type
_entity_poly.pdbx_seq_one_letter_code
_entity_poly.pdbx_strand_id
1 'polypeptide(L)'
;MEQNGEQVTVQNQVRSGSGIESYESIMEDILRGLSRIPQQLAVGLDEHRVANKYREPIEKAITSAISETIEKINTLRTMHACEQEFWRILHGKGIESMEDFSDFIATTERDNDLIAKLCETLNTNVFQLKKKVEKMTKEGQSKNEDELMDQIMDDLMMSDQAPRGQADESEPDDWYVLRTALESAFSDFGGKKNGPRNNRSGVYE
;
A
#
# COMPACT_ATOMS: atom_id res chain seq x y z
N MET A 1 -38.93 46.36 -3.50
CA MET A 1 -40.11 45.54 -3.22
C MET A 1 -40.07 44.43 -4.25
N GLU A 2 -39.27 43.40 -4.00
CA GLU A 2 -39.69 42.17 -3.30
C GLU A 2 -40.60 41.35 -4.22
N GLN A 3 -40.09 40.25 -4.80
CA GLN A 3 -40.15 38.86 -4.28
C GLN A 3 -40.99 38.07 -5.32
N ASN A 4 -40.75 36.83 -5.77
CA ASN A 4 -39.85 35.75 -5.42
C ASN A 4 -39.56 34.95 -6.70
N GLY A 5 -38.28 34.72 -7.01
CA GLY A 5 -37.87 33.74 -7.99
C GLY A 5 -37.80 32.38 -7.31
N GLU A 6 -38.79 31.52 -7.56
CA GLU A 6 -38.78 30.14 -7.08
C GLU A 6 -37.81 29.34 -7.96
N GLN A 7 -36.54 29.31 -7.56
CA GLN A 7 -35.56 28.38 -8.08
C GLN A 7 -35.96 26.97 -7.61
N VAL A 8 -36.63 26.23 -8.48
CA VAL A 8 -36.81 24.78 -8.33
C VAL A 8 -35.42 24.16 -8.39
N THR A 9 -34.85 23.91 -7.22
CA THR A 9 -33.61 23.17 -7.05
C THR A 9 -33.95 21.72 -7.38
N VAL A 10 -33.55 21.27 -8.56
CA VAL A 10 -33.55 19.84 -8.89
C VAL A 10 -32.48 19.21 -8.00
N GLN A 11 -32.89 18.80 -6.80
CA GLN A 11 -32.11 17.90 -5.98
C GLN A 11 -31.94 16.63 -6.80
N ASN A 12 -30.74 16.43 -7.35
CA ASN A 12 -30.24 15.12 -7.73
C ASN A 12 -30.21 14.27 -6.45
N GLN A 13 -31.36 13.71 -6.07
CA GLN A 13 -31.42 12.50 -5.30
C GLN A 13 -30.83 11.42 -6.19
N VAL A 14 -29.51 11.25 -6.08
CA VAL A 14 -28.87 9.98 -6.39
C VAL A 14 -29.56 8.99 -5.47
N ARG A 15 -30.58 8.35 -6.02
CA ARG A 15 -31.28 7.23 -5.43
C ARG A 15 -30.23 6.11 -5.41
N SER A 16 -29.45 6.07 -4.33
CA SER A 16 -28.56 4.95 -4.01
C SER A 16 -29.45 3.76 -3.67
N GLY A 17 -30.01 3.15 -4.71
CA GLY A 17 -30.59 1.84 -4.65
C GLY A 17 -29.46 0.83 -4.59
N SER A 18 -29.05 0.47 -3.38
CA SER A 18 -28.54 -0.87 -3.13
C SER A 18 -29.38 -1.47 -2.00
N GLY A 19 -30.38 -2.27 -2.36
CA GLY A 19 -31.07 -3.16 -1.42
C GLY A 19 -30.18 -4.32 -0.97
N ILE A 20 -28.88 -4.06 -0.79
CA ILE A 20 -27.92 -5.00 -0.25
C ILE A 20 -27.91 -4.70 1.24
N GLU A 21 -28.55 -5.56 2.02
CA GLU A 21 -28.42 -5.54 3.47
C GLU A 21 -26.92 -5.53 3.81
N SER A 22 -26.52 -4.62 4.70
CA SER A 22 -25.12 -4.54 5.16
C SER A 22 -24.69 -5.90 5.72
N TYR A 23 -23.41 -6.27 5.52
CA TYR A 23 -22.83 -7.49 6.10
C TYR A 23 -23.18 -7.63 7.60
N GLU A 24 -23.13 -6.53 8.35
CA GLU A 24 -23.46 -6.54 9.77
C GLU A 24 -24.93 -6.91 10.02
N SER A 25 -25.85 -6.38 9.20
CA SER A 25 -27.28 -6.70 9.29
C SER A 25 -27.55 -8.18 9.03
N ILE A 26 -26.93 -8.74 7.99
CA ILE A 26 -27.07 -10.17 7.64
C ILE A 26 -26.52 -11.04 8.77
N MET A 27 -25.38 -10.68 9.33
CA MET A 27 -24.75 -11.43 10.42
C MET A 27 -25.57 -11.38 11.71
N GLU A 28 -26.12 -10.20 12.05
CA GLU A 28 -27.05 -10.05 13.18
C GLU A 28 -28.30 -10.92 13.00
N ASP A 29 -28.85 -10.98 11.78
CA ASP A 29 -30.01 -11.80 11.45
C ASP A 29 -29.74 -13.28 11.61
N ILE A 30 -28.58 -13.75 11.13
CA ILE A 30 -28.14 -15.15 11.28
C ILE A 30 -27.97 -15.49 12.77
N LEU A 31 -27.26 -14.66 13.54
CA LEU A 31 -27.03 -14.88 14.97
C LEU A 31 -28.34 -14.90 15.75
N ARG A 32 -29.27 -14.00 15.43
CA ARG A 32 -30.61 -13.94 16.02
C ARG A 32 -31.43 -15.18 15.66
N GLY A 33 -31.37 -15.65 14.41
CA GLY A 33 -32.02 -16.88 13.97
C GLY A 33 -31.50 -18.10 14.73
N LEU A 34 -30.17 -18.26 14.79
CA LEU A 34 -29.53 -19.37 15.50
C LEU A 34 -29.87 -19.38 17.00
N SER A 35 -29.91 -18.20 17.63
CA SER A 35 -30.24 -18.07 19.06
C SER A 35 -31.68 -18.45 19.39
N ARG A 36 -32.60 -18.44 18.41
CA ARG A 36 -34.00 -18.83 18.59
C ARG A 36 -34.25 -20.33 18.50
N ILE A 37 -33.39 -21.08 17.80
CA ILE A 37 -33.58 -22.51 17.57
C ILE A 37 -33.68 -23.30 18.89
N PRO A 38 -32.86 -23.09 19.93
CA PRO A 38 -32.99 -23.82 21.20
C PRO A 38 -34.33 -23.53 21.91
N GLN A 39 -34.81 -22.29 21.79
CA GLN A 39 -36.07 -21.85 22.40
C GLN A 39 -37.27 -22.50 21.68
N GLN A 40 -37.25 -22.52 20.35
CA GLN A 40 -38.27 -23.16 19.53
C GLN A 40 -38.26 -24.68 19.71
N LEU A 41 -37.08 -25.28 19.86
CA LEU A 41 -36.92 -26.70 20.16
C LEU A 41 -37.56 -27.06 21.51
N ALA A 42 -37.28 -26.29 22.57
CA ALA A 42 -37.85 -26.54 23.90
C ALA A 42 -39.39 -26.52 23.86
N VAL A 43 -39.97 -25.52 23.18
CA VAL A 43 -41.42 -25.40 22.98
C VAL A 43 -41.96 -26.60 22.21
N GLY A 44 -41.34 -26.99 21.10
CA GLY A 44 -41.78 -28.14 20.30
C GLY A 44 -41.71 -29.47 21.06
N LEU A 45 -40.67 -29.67 21.88
CA LEU A 45 -40.54 -30.88 22.71
C LEU A 45 -41.62 -30.93 23.80
N ASP A 46 -42.01 -29.78 24.35
CA ASP A 46 -43.14 -29.65 25.28
C ASP A 46 -44.48 -29.94 24.60
N GLU A 47 -44.73 -29.35 23.43
CA GLU A 47 -45.96 -29.54 22.64
C GLU A 47 -46.16 -31.02 22.27
N HIS A 48 -45.08 -31.72 21.91
CA HIS A 48 -45.12 -33.14 21.56
C HIS A 48 -45.05 -34.10 22.75
N ARG A 49 -45.01 -33.59 23.99
CA ARG A 49 -44.92 -34.39 25.23
C ARG A 49 -43.79 -35.42 25.18
N VAL A 50 -42.63 -35.02 24.64
CA VAL A 50 -41.47 -35.91 24.51
C VAL A 50 -40.97 -36.30 25.90
N ALA A 51 -40.78 -37.61 26.12
CA ALA A 51 -40.28 -38.10 27.41
C ALA A 51 -38.89 -37.53 27.74
N ASN A 52 -38.67 -37.15 29.00
CA ASN A 52 -37.43 -36.50 29.47
C ASN A 52 -36.15 -37.24 29.08
N LYS A 53 -36.20 -38.58 29.06
CA LYS A 53 -35.07 -39.45 28.63
C LYS A 53 -34.55 -39.17 27.22
N TYR A 54 -35.38 -38.61 26.34
CA TYR A 54 -35.01 -38.22 24.98
C TYR A 54 -34.86 -36.71 24.84
N ARG A 55 -35.64 -35.94 25.61
CA ARG A 55 -35.59 -34.48 25.62
C ARG A 55 -34.23 -33.94 26.02
N GLU A 56 -33.70 -34.34 27.17
CA GLU A 56 -32.45 -33.80 27.71
C GLU A 56 -31.25 -34.02 26.76
N PRO A 57 -31.03 -35.22 26.18
CA PRO A 57 -29.99 -35.40 25.18
C PRO A 57 -30.16 -34.53 23.93
N ILE A 58 -31.39 -34.36 23.43
CA ILE A 58 -31.69 -33.58 22.23
C ILE A 58 -31.43 -32.08 22.48
N GLU A 59 -31.97 -31.54 23.57
CA GLU A 59 -31.76 -30.13 23.94
C GLU A 59 -30.28 -29.84 24.18
N LYS A 60 -29.58 -30.71 24.89
CA LYS A 60 -28.14 -30.55 25.13
C LYS A 60 -27.33 -30.59 23.85
N ALA A 61 -27.59 -31.55 22.97
CA ALA A 61 -26.86 -31.68 21.71
C ALA A 61 -27.08 -30.47 20.79
N ILE A 62 -28.33 -30.04 20.62
CA ILE A 62 -28.67 -28.90 19.75
C ILE A 62 -28.17 -27.59 20.34
N THR A 63 -28.35 -27.37 21.64
CA THR A 63 -27.84 -26.15 22.30
C THR A 63 -26.32 -26.06 22.19
N SER A 64 -25.60 -27.16 22.44
CA SER A 64 -24.14 -27.19 22.32
C SER A 64 -23.68 -26.89 20.89
N ALA A 65 -24.30 -27.51 19.88
CA ALA A 65 -23.95 -27.28 18.47
C ALA A 65 -24.22 -25.84 18.03
N ILE A 66 -25.31 -25.24 18.51
CA ILE A 66 -25.65 -23.84 18.22
C ILE A 66 -24.67 -22.89 18.90
N SER A 67 -24.33 -23.13 20.17
CA SER A 67 -23.32 -22.34 20.87
C SER A 67 -21.98 -22.36 20.15
N GLU A 68 -21.50 -23.54 19.73
CA GLU A 68 -20.26 -23.68 18.96
C GLU A 68 -20.33 -22.95 17.61
N THR A 69 -21.49 -23.02 16.93
CA THR A 69 -21.69 -22.32 15.65
C THR A 69 -21.68 -20.80 15.84
N ILE A 70 -22.35 -20.29 16.87
CA ILE A 70 -22.34 -18.86 17.22
C ILE A 70 -20.93 -18.39 17.54
N GLU A 71 -20.14 -19.19 18.26
CA GLU A 71 -18.74 -18.88 18.55
C GLU A 71 -17.91 -18.75 17.26
N LYS A 72 -18.01 -19.73 16.35
CA LYS A 72 -17.32 -19.70 15.05
C LYS A 72 -17.72 -18.48 14.22
N ILE A 73 -19.01 -18.16 14.17
CA ILE A 73 -19.52 -16.97 13.46
C ILE A 73 -18.96 -15.69 14.06
N ASN A 74 -18.89 -15.59 15.39
CA ASN A 74 -18.29 -14.44 16.05
C ASN A 74 -16.79 -14.30 15.74
N THR A 75 -16.03 -15.41 15.69
CA THR A 75 -14.63 -15.40 15.26
C THR A 75 -14.50 -14.91 13.82
N LEU A 76 -15.36 -15.36 12.90
CA LEU A 76 -15.35 -14.88 11.52
C LEU A 76 -15.69 -13.39 11.44
N ARG A 77 -16.64 -12.91 12.26
CA ARG A 77 -16.99 -11.49 12.32
C ARG A 77 -15.81 -10.63 12.78
N THR A 78 -15.10 -11.05 13.82
CA THR A 78 -13.91 -10.31 14.29
C THR A 78 -12.77 -10.34 13.27
N MET A 79 -12.55 -11.47 12.61
CA MET A 79 -11.57 -11.58 11.51
C MET A 79 -11.91 -10.66 10.35
N HIS A 80 -13.17 -10.61 9.93
CA HIS A 80 -13.62 -9.72 8.85
C HIS A 80 -13.45 -8.23 9.22
N ALA A 81 -13.76 -7.84 10.46
CA ALA A 81 -13.51 -6.47 10.92
C ALA A 81 -12.01 -6.13 10.88
N CYS A 82 -11.15 -7.08 11.28
CA CYS A 82 -9.70 -6.92 11.20
C CYS A 82 -9.21 -6.83 9.75
N GLU A 83 -9.78 -7.63 8.85
CA GLU A 83 -9.48 -7.64 7.43
C GLU A 83 -9.84 -6.28 6.79
N GLN A 84 -11.02 -5.73 7.09
CA GLN A 84 -11.41 -4.42 6.58
C GLN A 84 -10.45 -3.32 7.01
N GLU A 85 -10.06 -3.32 8.28
CA GLU A 85 -9.10 -2.33 8.80
C GLU A 85 -7.71 -2.52 8.19
N PHE A 86 -7.26 -3.76 8.01
CA PHE A 86 -6.01 -4.09 7.34
C PHE A 86 -5.98 -3.57 5.90
N TRP A 87 -7.03 -3.86 5.12
CA TRP A 87 -7.13 -3.37 3.74
C TRP A 87 -7.27 -1.85 3.68
N ARG A 88 -7.97 -1.21 4.61
CA ARG A 88 -8.05 0.25 4.70
C ARG A 88 -6.66 0.88 4.86
N ILE A 89 -5.80 0.29 5.70
CA ILE A 89 -4.43 0.75 5.90
C ILE A 89 -3.57 0.52 4.64
N LEU A 90 -3.70 -0.65 4.01
CA LEU A 90 -2.96 -0.97 2.79
C LEU A 90 -3.33 -0.05 1.62
N HIS A 91 -4.62 0.18 1.39
CA HIS A 91 -5.09 1.14 0.39
C HIS A 91 -4.58 2.56 0.67
N GLY A 92 -4.51 2.97 1.95
CA GLY A 92 -3.89 4.24 2.33
C GLY A 92 -2.40 4.36 1.97
N LYS A 93 -1.72 3.24 1.73
CA LYS A 93 -0.34 3.17 1.25
C LYS A 93 -0.22 2.92 -0.26
N GLY A 94 -1.34 2.87 -0.98
CA GLY A 94 -1.38 2.55 -2.41
C GLY A 94 -1.19 1.07 -2.72
N ILE A 95 -1.36 0.18 -1.75
CA ILE A 95 -1.32 -1.27 -1.92
C ILE A 95 -2.76 -1.74 -2.12
N GLU A 96 -3.11 -2.10 -3.35
CA GLU A 96 -4.51 -2.41 -3.73
C GLU A 96 -4.73 -3.90 -4.00
N SER A 97 -3.66 -4.66 -4.14
CA SER A 97 -3.71 -6.09 -4.42
C SER A 97 -2.75 -6.91 -3.55
N MET A 98 -2.96 -8.22 -3.52
CA MET A 98 -2.04 -9.14 -2.86
C MET A 98 -0.67 -9.18 -3.54
N GLU A 99 -0.61 -8.92 -4.85
CA GLU A 99 0.65 -8.80 -5.60
C GLU A 99 1.43 -7.55 -5.13
N ASP A 100 0.76 -6.40 -5.03
CA ASP A 100 1.35 -5.17 -4.49
C ASP A 100 1.86 -5.37 -3.05
N PHE A 101 1.11 -6.11 -2.23
CA PHE A 101 1.50 -6.40 -0.86
C PHE A 101 2.76 -7.28 -0.81
N SER A 102 2.81 -8.32 -1.65
CA SER A 102 3.99 -9.18 -1.77
C SER A 102 5.23 -8.39 -2.21
N ASP A 103 5.07 -7.52 -3.22
CA ASP A 103 6.16 -6.67 -3.72
C ASP A 103 6.61 -5.64 -2.68
N PHE A 104 5.67 -5.07 -1.93
CA PHE A 104 5.95 -4.17 -0.81
C PHE A 104 6.79 -4.86 0.26
N ILE A 105 6.42 -6.08 0.67
CA ILE A 105 7.17 -6.85 1.66
C ILE A 105 8.56 -7.20 1.14
N ALA A 106 8.66 -7.75 -0.08
CA ALA A 106 9.93 -8.13 -0.68
C ALA A 106 10.89 -6.94 -0.84
N THR A 107 10.35 -5.76 -1.16
CA THR A 107 11.14 -4.52 -1.25
C THR A 107 11.57 -4.02 0.12
N THR A 108 10.66 -4.01 1.10
CA THR A 108 10.96 -3.58 2.47
C THR A 108 12.03 -4.48 3.12
N GLU A 109 11.97 -5.79 2.91
CA GLU A 109 12.99 -6.72 3.40
C GLU A 109 14.35 -6.47 2.74
N ARG A 110 14.39 -6.32 1.42
CA ARG A 110 15.62 -6.02 0.69
C ARG A 110 16.25 -4.69 1.12
N ASP A 111 15.44 -3.66 1.30
CA ASP A 111 15.90 -2.34 1.72
C ASP A 111 16.40 -2.37 3.17
N ASN A 112 15.73 -3.10 4.06
CA ASN A 112 16.20 -3.31 5.43
C ASN A 112 17.56 -4.02 5.47
N ASP A 113 17.73 -5.08 4.68
CA ASP A 113 19.00 -5.80 4.56
C ASP A 113 20.11 -4.89 4.03
N LEU A 114 19.80 -4.05 3.03
CA LEU A 114 20.74 -3.11 2.46
C LEU A 114 21.14 -2.02 3.47
N ILE A 115 20.18 -1.45 4.19
CA ILE A 115 20.43 -0.47 5.25
C ILE A 115 21.28 -1.10 6.36
N ALA A 116 20.98 -2.33 6.77
CA ALA A 116 21.74 -3.04 7.79
C ALA A 116 23.21 -3.23 7.36
N LYS A 117 23.45 -3.71 6.13
CA LYS A 117 24.81 -3.85 5.57
C LYS A 117 25.55 -2.52 5.48
N LEU A 118 24.85 -1.44 5.12
CA LEU A 118 25.45 -0.11 5.04
C LEU A 118 25.86 0.39 6.43
N CYS A 119 24.99 0.20 7.43
CA CYS A 119 25.28 0.49 8.84
C CYS A 119 26.47 -0.31 9.35
N GLU A 120 26.55 -1.61 9.04
CA GLU A 120 27.69 -2.47 9.40
C GLU A 120 28.99 -2.00 8.73
N THR A 121 28.97 -1.78 7.42
CA THR A 121 30.14 -1.34 6.63
C THR A 121 30.70 -0.02 7.14
N LEU A 122 29.82 0.91 7.51
CA LEU A 122 30.20 2.22 8.03
C LEU A 122 30.44 2.20 9.55
N ASN A 123 30.20 1.08 10.21
CA ASN A 123 30.22 0.93 11.67
C ASN A 123 29.40 2.03 12.38
N THR A 124 28.19 2.27 11.88
CA THR A 124 27.25 3.28 12.40
C THR A 124 25.85 2.69 12.56
N ASN A 125 24.94 3.43 13.18
CA ASN A 125 23.53 3.10 13.19
C ASN A 125 22.72 3.94 12.17
N VAL A 126 21.51 3.51 11.87
CA VAL A 126 20.65 4.13 10.84
C VAL A 126 20.39 5.62 11.09
N PHE A 127 20.31 6.05 12.35
CA PHE A 127 20.07 7.45 12.70
C PHE A 127 21.32 8.32 12.45
N GLN A 128 22.51 7.80 12.76
CA GLN A 128 23.77 8.47 12.48
C GLN A 128 24.01 8.58 10.97
N LEU A 129 23.73 7.49 10.25
CA LEU A 129 23.78 7.45 8.80
C LEU A 129 22.86 8.53 8.19
N LYS A 130 21.58 8.55 8.59
CA LYS A 130 20.60 9.56 8.15
C LYS A 130 21.12 10.98 8.40
N LYS A 131 21.57 11.27 9.63
CA LYS A 131 22.07 12.60 10.01
C LYS A 131 23.28 13.04 9.18
N LYS A 132 24.18 12.10 8.87
CA LYS A 132 25.36 12.38 8.06
C LYS A 132 24.99 12.64 6.60
N VAL A 133 24.08 11.84 6.02
CA VAL A 133 23.54 12.06 4.68
C VAL A 133 22.85 13.42 4.58
N GLU A 134 21.96 13.76 5.51
CA GLU A 134 21.30 15.07 5.55
C GLU A 134 22.28 16.24 5.59
N LYS A 135 23.37 16.11 6.37
CA LYS A 135 24.42 17.12 6.44
C LYS A 135 25.15 17.26 5.11
N MET A 136 25.53 16.15 4.48
CA MET A 136 26.24 16.15 3.20
C MET A 136 25.37 16.71 2.07
N THR A 137 24.07 16.38 2.04
CA THR A 137 23.15 16.93 1.04
C THR A 137 23.02 18.45 1.17
N LYS A 138 22.94 18.99 2.39
CA LYS A 138 22.88 20.44 2.63
C LYS A 138 24.18 21.14 2.25
N GLU A 139 25.33 20.55 2.59
CA GLU A 139 26.65 21.10 2.24
C GLU A 139 26.92 21.04 0.74
N GLY A 140 26.41 20.03 0.03
CA GLY A 140 26.50 19.95 -1.44
C GLY A 140 25.60 20.97 -2.13
N GLN A 141 24.41 21.24 -1.60
CA GLN A 141 23.52 22.29 -2.13
C GLN A 141 24.11 23.69 -1.97
N SER A 142 24.71 24.00 -0.80
CA SER A 142 25.34 25.30 -0.59
C SER A 142 26.57 25.50 -1.46
N LYS A 143 27.38 24.45 -1.66
CA LYS A 143 28.55 24.53 -2.55
C LYS A 143 28.17 24.77 -4.01
N ASN A 144 27.12 24.11 -4.50
CA ASN A 144 26.63 24.36 -5.85
C ASN A 144 26.10 25.79 -6.03
N GLU A 145 25.52 26.40 -4.99
CA GLU A 145 25.08 27.79 -5.01
C GLU A 145 26.27 28.77 -4.96
N ASP A 146 27.29 28.47 -4.15
CA ASP A 146 28.52 29.26 -4.06
C ASP A 146 29.33 29.18 -5.37
N GLU A 147 29.49 27.99 -5.96
CA GLU A 147 30.15 27.79 -7.25
C GLU A 147 29.40 28.49 -8.39
N LEU A 148 28.06 28.46 -8.39
CA LEU A 148 27.26 29.19 -9.38
C LEU A 148 27.40 30.72 -9.21
N MET A 149 27.50 31.22 -7.98
CA MET A 149 27.71 32.64 -7.70
C MET A 149 29.12 33.11 -8.07
N ASP A 150 30.14 32.27 -7.82
CA ASP A 150 31.52 32.52 -8.26
C ASP A 150 31.60 32.51 -9.79
N GLN A 151 30.93 31.58 -10.47
CA GLN A 151 30.86 31.54 -11.95
C GLN A 151 30.17 32.79 -12.53
N ILE A 152 29.09 33.26 -11.90
CA ILE A 152 28.38 34.48 -12.30
C ILE A 152 29.27 35.71 -12.08
N MET A 153 30.01 35.78 -10.97
CA MET A 153 30.96 36.88 -10.72
C MET A 153 32.10 36.86 -11.73
N ASP A 154 32.66 35.70 -12.05
CA ASP A 154 33.72 35.57 -13.05
C ASP A 154 33.22 36.00 -14.45
N ASP A 155 32.01 35.59 -14.86
CA ASP A 155 31.42 36.01 -16.14
C ASP A 155 31.15 37.53 -16.21
N LEU A 156 30.73 38.15 -15.10
CA LEU A 156 30.56 39.60 -14.98
C LEU A 156 31.89 40.36 -14.99
N MET A 157 32.97 39.74 -14.50
CA MET A 157 34.31 40.33 -14.42
C MET A 157 35.12 40.12 -15.70
N MET A 158 34.72 39.18 -16.56
CA MET A 158 35.34 38.89 -17.85
C MET A 158 34.66 39.57 -19.05
N SER A 159 33.57 40.33 -18.84
CA SER A 159 32.83 40.96 -19.94
C SER A 159 33.50 42.18 -20.58
N ASP A 160 34.65 42.66 -20.06
CA ASP A 160 35.34 43.85 -20.58
C ASP A 160 36.70 43.58 -21.27
N GLN A 161 37.06 42.32 -21.53
CA GLN A 161 38.31 42.00 -22.22
C GLN A 161 38.15 40.87 -23.25
N ALA A 162 37.95 41.23 -24.52
CA ALA A 162 38.44 40.37 -25.62
C ALA A 162 39.98 40.46 -25.65
N PRO A 163 40.78 39.44 -26.10
CA PRO A 163 40.41 38.44 -27.11
C PRO A 163 41.11 37.04 -27.02
N ARG A 164 40.85 36.23 -28.05
CA ARG A 164 41.64 35.11 -28.62
C ARG A 164 41.57 33.74 -27.95
N GLY A 165 41.20 32.79 -28.80
CA GLY A 165 40.92 31.41 -28.45
C GLY A 165 42.12 30.61 -27.95
N GLN A 166 41.77 29.63 -27.13
CA GLN A 166 42.39 28.32 -27.00
C GLN A 166 41.25 27.38 -26.57
N ALA A 167 41.21 26.20 -27.17
CA ALA A 167 40.27 25.15 -26.83
C ALA A 167 40.59 24.70 -25.39
N ASP A 168 39.62 24.84 -24.50
CA ASP A 168 39.70 24.32 -23.14
C ASP A 168 39.41 22.81 -23.21
N GLU A 169 40.44 22.00 -22.98
CA GLU A 169 40.29 20.59 -22.64
C GLU A 169 39.85 20.54 -21.17
N SER A 170 38.57 20.84 -20.92
CA SER A 170 37.99 20.73 -19.59
C SER A 170 38.03 19.26 -19.14
N GLU A 171 38.74 18.98 -18.04
CA GLU A 171 38.75 17.66 -17.41
C GLU A 171 37.30 17.18 -17.18
N PRO A 172 36.99 15.91 -17.47
CA PRO A 172 35.62 15.42 -17.36
C PRO A 172 35.19 15.50 -15.90
N ASP A 173 34.22 16.37 -15.63
CA ASP A 173 33.56 16.56 -14.33
C ASP A 173 33.52 15.24 -13.56
N ASP A 174 34.16 15.20 -12.38
CA ASP A 174 34.21 14.03 -11.50
C ASP A 174 32.81 13.48 -11.19
N TRP A 175 31.79 14.34 -11.28
CA TRP A 175 30.38 13.97 -11.19
C TRP A 175 29.90 13.10 -12.36
N TYR A 176 30.34 13.39 -13.58
CA TYR A 176 30.05 12.57 -14.76
C TYR A 176 30.69 11.19 -14.66
N VAL A 177 31.92 11.12 -14.14
CA VAL A 177 32.63 9.85 -13.89
C VAL A 177 31.91 9.03 -12.82
N LEU A 178 31.54 9.65 -11.69
CA LEU A 178 30.82 9.00 -10.60
C LEU A 178 29.43 8.51 -11.05
N ARG A 179 28.70 9.36 -11.80
CA ARG A 179 27.40 9.01 -12.37
C ARG A 179 27.50 7.84 -13.34
N THR A 180 28.48 7.84 -14.23
CA THR A 180 28.70 6.76 -15.18
C THR A 180 29.05 5.45 -14.46
N ALA A 181 29.85 5.53 -13.40
CA ALA A 181 30.19 4.36 -12.57
C ALA A 181 28.96 3.79 -11.85
N LEU A 182 28.09 4.64 -11.31
CA LEU A 182 26.83 4.23 -10.68
C LEU A 182 25.85 3.68 -11.71
N GLU A 183 25.64 4.36 -12.83
CA GLU A 183 24.76 3.89 -13.91
C GLU A 183 25.26 2.54 -14.45
N SER A 184 26.56 2.34 -14.61
CA SER A 184 27.15 1.05 -14.99
C SER A 184 26.94 -0.05 -13.93
N ALA A 185 27.21 0.25 -12.65
CA ALA A 185 27.05 -0.71 -11.55
C ALA A 185 25.59 -1.14 -11.31
N PHE A 186 24.63 -0.27 -11.65
CA PHE A 186 23.20 -0.50 -11.45
C PHE A 186 22.42 -0.74 -12.75
N SER A 187 23.06 -0.75 -13.91
CA SER A 187 22.44 -1.05 -15.22
C SER A 187 21.79 -2.44 -15.26
N ASP A 188 22.33 -3.40 -14.50
CA ASP A 188 21.82 -4.77 -14.41
C ASP A 188 20.69 -4.96 -13.37
N PHE A 189 20.44 -3.97 -12.50
CA PHE A 189 19.34 -4.04 -11.53
C PHE A 189 17.97 -3.70 -12.17
N GLY A 190 17.97 -3.01 -13.29
CA GLY A 190 16.78 -2.72 -14.09
C GLY A 190 16.56 -3.79 -15.15
N GLY A 191 16.09 -4.97 -14.75
CA GLY A 191 15.84 -6.11 -15.62
C GLY A 191 15.05 -5.77 -16.89
N LYS A 192 15.74 -5.44 -17.98
CA LYS A 192 15.19 -5.51 -19.32
C LYS A 192 15.20 -6.96 -19.75
N LYS A 193 14.05 -7.63 -19.62
CA LYS A 193 13.75 -8.86 -20.38
C LYS A 193 13.80 -8.53 -21.87
N ASN A 194 14.99 -8.50 -22.45
CA ASN A 194 15.18 -8.60 -23.89
C ASN A 194 15.05 -10.08 -24.27
N GLY A 195 13.80 -10.56 -24.34
CA GLY A 195 13.52 -11.79 -25.05
C GLY A 195 13.95 -11.63 -26.52
N PRO A 196 14.58 -12.65 -27.14
CA PRO A 196 15.01 -12.55 -28.52
C PRO A 196 13.79 -12.33 -29.42
N ARG A 197 13.80 -11.18 -30.09
CA ARG A 197 12.81 -10.74 -31.06
C ARG A 197 13.01 -11.55 -32.35
N ASN A 198 12.43 -12.75 -32.41
CA ASN A 198 12.46 -13.58 -33.62
C ASN A 198 11.47 -13.01 -34.64
N ASN A 199 11.98 -12.38 -35.70
CA ASN A 199 11.19 -11.93 -36.84
C ASN A 199 11.56 -12.72 -38.10
N ARG A 200 10.61 -13.55 -38.52
CA ARG A 200 10.28 -14.02 -39.87
C ARG A 200 11.31 -14.87 -40.63
N SER A 201 10.86 -16.07 -40.97
CA SER A 201 10.75 -16.45 -42.39
C SER A 201 9.51 -17.35 -42.57
N GLY A 202 8.53 -16.82 -43.31
CA GLY A 202 7.63 -17.68 -44.05
C GLY A 202 8.35 -18.14 -45.31
N VAL A 203 8.32 -19.44 -45.57
CA VAL A 203 8.59 -20.02 -46.88
C VAL A 203 7.46 -20.99 -47.16
N TYR A 204 6.85 -20.77 -48.32
CA TYR A 204 5.85 -21.62 -48.96
C TYR A 204 6.43 -23.01 -49.21
N GLU A 205 5.72 -24.06 -48.79
CA GLU A 205 5.21 -25.19 -49.60
C GLU A 205 4.53 -26.23 -48.69
#